data_AF-A0A941IK65-F1
#
_entry.id   AF-A0A941IK65-F1
#
_cell.length_a   1.000
_cell.length_b   1.000
_cell.length_c   1.000
_cell.angle_alpha   90.00
_cell.angle_beta   90.00
_cell.angle_gamma   90.00
#
_symmetry.space_group_name_H-M   'P 1'
#
loop_
_entity.id
_entity.type
_entity.pdbx_description
1 polymer ?
#
loop_
_entity_poly.entity_id
_entity_poly.type
_entity_poly.pdbx_seq_one_letter_code
_entity_poly.pdbx_strand_id
1 'polypeptide(L)' 'MRGRLAECPGPVLLVDDFVDSGWTMTVAARLLRRAGAPAVLPLALALAG' A
#
# COMPACT_ATOMS: atom_id res chain seq x y z
N MET A 1 2.16 0.47 14.34
CA MET A 1 1.78 1.10 13.05
C MET A 1 0.50 1.92 13.14
N ARG A 2 -0.56 1.45 13.81
CA ARG A 2 -1.76 2.27 14.09
C ARG A 2 -1.36 3.57 14.80
N GLY A 3 -1.91 4.70 14.36
CA GLY A 3 -1.56 6.06 14.81
C GLY A 3 -0.59 6.78 13.85
N ARG A 4 0.60 6.21 13.63
CA ARG A 4 1.66 6.84 12.82
C ARG A 4 1.29 7.09 11.35
N LEU A 5 0.41 6.27 10.78
CA LEU A 5 -0.03 6.44 9.39
C LEU A 5 -0.98 7.62 9.22
N ALA A 6 -1.72 8.01 10.28
CA ALA A 6 -2.57 9.20 10.27
C ALA A 6 -1.76 10.50 10.37
N GLU A 7 -0.56 10.43 10.96
CA GLU A 7 0.39 11.54 11.06
C GLU A 7 1.27 11.70 9.81
N CYS A 8 1.12 10.80 8.84
CA CYS A 8 1.94 10.83 7.63
C CYS A 8 1.60 12.11 6.83
N PRO A 9 2.58 12.98 6.52
CA PRO A 9 2.33 14.27 5.87
C PRO A 9 1.88 14.15 4.41
N GLY A 10 1.74 12.93 3.89
CA GLY A 10 1.44 12.65 2.50
C GLY A 10 1.12 11.17 2.25
N PRO A 11 0.96 10.77 0.98
CA PRO A 11 0.66 9.41 0.58
C PRO A 11 1.72 8.41 1.07
N VAL A 12 1.29 7.18 1.33
CA VAL A 12 2.18 6.06 1.63
C VAL A 12 2.47 5.28 0.35
N LEU A 13 3.74 5.04 0.06
CA LEU A 13 4.15 4.16 -1.02
C LEU A 13 4.12 2.70 -0.52
N LEU A 14 3.29 1.87 -1.13
CA LEU A 14 3.26 0.42 -0.90
C LEU A 14 4.13 -0.23 -1.98
N VAL A 15 5.23 -0.84 -1.56
CA VAL A 15 6.22 -1.45 -2.45
C VAL A 15 6.18 -2.96 -2.31
N ASP A 16 6.15 -3.65 -3.44
CA ASP A 16 6.36 -5.09 -3.55
C ASP A 16 7.36 -5.39 -4.68
N ASP A 17 8.03 -6.53 -4.67
CA ASP A 17 8.96 -6.90 -5.73
C ASP A 17 8.25 -7.48 -6.96
N PHE A 18 7.20 -8.27 -6.75
CA PHE A 18 6.46 -8.95 -7.80
C PHE A 18 4.97 -8.99 -7.50
N VAL A 19 4.14 -8.72 -8.50
CA VAL A 19 2.69 -8.81 -8.40
C VAL A 19 2.13 -9.75 -9.45
N ASP A 20 1.44 -10.78 -9.00
CA ASP A 20 0.66 -11.66 -9.87
C ASP A 20 -0.78 -11.11 -10.05
N SER A 21 -1.75 -11.63 -9.30
CA SER A 21 -3.15 -11.18 -9.36
C SER A 21 -3.42 -9.74 -8.88
N GLY A 22 -2.47 -9.10 -8.19
CA GLY A 22 -2.71 -7.82 -7.50
C GLY A 22 -3.55 -7.90 -6.22
N TRP A 23 -3.97 -9.10 -5.80
CA TRP A 23 -4.80 -9.25 -4.60
C TRP A 23 -4.07 -8.81 -3.32
N THR A 24 -2.81 -9.20 -3.16
CA THR A 24 -1.97 -8.78 -2.02
C THR A 24 -1.88 -7.26 -1.93
N MET A 25 -1.59 -6.59 -3.06
CA MET A 25 -1.52 -5.13 -3.14
C MET A 25 -2.85 -4.48 -2.75
N THR A 26 -3.96 -5.04 -3.23
CA THR A 26 -5.32 -4.54 -2.94
C THR A 26 -5.64 -4.63 -1.45
N VAL A 27 -5.40 -5.79 -0.83
CA VAL A 27 -5.68 -6.01 0.60
C VAL A 27 -4.76 -5.16 1.47
N ALA A 28 -3.47 -5.13 1.16
CA ALA A 28 -2.49 -4.31 1.88
C ALA A 28 -2.84 -2.82 1.81
N ALA A 29 -3.18 -2.30 0.62
CA ALA A 29 -3.64 -0.91 0.47
C ALA A 29 -4.89 -0.63 1.31
N ARG A 30 -5.88 -1.52 1.32
CA ARG A 30 -7.08 -1.38 2.17
C ARG A 30 -6.71 -1.32 3.65
N LEU A 31 -5.82 -2.19 4.12
CA LEU A 31 -5.41 -2.23 5.52
C LEU A 31 -4.66 -0.95 5.92
N LEU A 32 -3.77 -0.45 5.07
CA LEU A 32 -3.06 0.83 5.28
C LEU A 32 -4.03 2.01 5.35
N ARG A 33 -5.03 2.07 4.46
CA ARG A 33 -6.11 3.07 4.50
C ARG A 33 -6.88 3.00 5.82
N ARG A 34 -7.28 1.80 6.26
CA ARG A 34 -7.97 1.59 7.55
C ARG A 34 -7.10 1.92 8.77
N ALA A 35 -5.79 1.88 8.62
CA ALA A 35 -4.84 2.23 9.68
C ALA A 35 -4.50 3.73 9.74
N GLY A 36 -5.05 4.54 8.83
CA GLY A 36 -4.95 6.01 8.84
C GLY A 36 -4.19 6.63 7.67
N ALA A 37 -3.67 5.84 6.73
CA ALA A 37 -2.89 6.41 5.61
C ALA A 37 -3.75 7.34 4.74
N PRO A 38 -3.33 8.60 4.47
CA PRO A 38 -4.12 9.60 3.74
C PRO A 38 -4.22 9.33 2.24
N ALA A 39 -3.34 8.50 1.69
CA ALA A 39 -3.45 7.82 0.40
C ALA A 39 -2.46 6.64 0.36
N VAL A 40 -2.65 5.69 -0.55
CA VAL A 40 -1.70 4.59 -0.80
C VAL A 40 -1.39 4.54 -2.29
N LEU A 41 -0.10 4.56 -2.63
CA LEU A 41 0.40 4.47 -4.00
C LEU A 41 1.08 3.09 -4.16
N PRO A 42 0.52 2.18 -4.97
CA PRO A 42 1.13 0.88 -5.22
C PRO A 42 2.27 0.99 -6.24
N LEU A 43 3.40 0.33 -5.95
CA LEU A 43 4.53 0.15 -6.84
C LEU A 43 5.00 -1.31 -6.76
N ALA A 44 5.15 -1.95 -7.91
CA ALA A 44 5.74 -3.28 -8.03
C ALA A 44 6.94 -3.23 -8.98
N LEU A 45 8.01 -3.97 -8.68
CA LEU A 45 9.18 -4.02 -9.57
C LEU A 45 8.93 -4.92 -10.79
N ALA A 46 8.03 -5.90 -10.68
CA ALA A 46 7.62 -6.79 -11.76
C ALA A 46 6.14 -7.19 -11.65
N LEU A 47 5.53 -7.52 -12.79
CA LEU A 47 4.15 -8.01 -12.88
C LEU A 47 4.15 -9.41 -13.53
N ALA A 48 3.23 -10.29 -13.11
CA ALA A 48 2.86 -11.43 -13.94
C ALA A 48 2.12 -10.91 -15.18
N GLY A 49 2.58 -11.33 -16.36
CA GLY A 49 2.03 -10.95 -17.66
C GLY A 49 0.74 -11.69 -18.00
#